data_AF-A0A5C4S065-F1
#
_entry.id   AF-A0A5C4S065-F1
#
_cell.length_a   1.000
_cell.length_b   1.000
_cell.length_c   1.000
_cell.angle_alpha   90.00
_cell.angle_beta   90.00
_cell.angle_gamma   90.00
#
_symmetry.space_group_name_H-M   'P 1'
#
loop_
_entity.id
_entity.type
_entity.pdbx_description
1 polymer ?
#
loop_
_entity_poly.entity_id
_entity_poly.type
_entity_poly.pdbx_seq_one_letter_code
_entity_poly.pdbx_strand_id
1 'polypeptide(L)' 'MITKQELIARLKDDIRVEEAAIGLYTRPLKDTLQVSGLSDDQRTRLASLLDRLAEDSKTHERVFTELLERVSGSDRDVY' A
#
# COMPACT_ATOMS: atom_id res chain seq x y z
N MET A 1 0.96 17.01 19.69
CA MET A 1 1.00 15.67 20.26
C MET A 1 -0.23 14.97 19.70
N ILE A 2 -0.04 13.83 19.05
CA ILE A 2 -1.10 13.14 18.31
C ILE A 2 -1.68 12.10 19.26
N THR A 3 -2.98 12.15 19.53
CA THR A 3 -3.60 11.18 20.44
C THR A 3 -3.51 9.77 19.88
N LYS A 4 -3.55 8.76 20.76
CA LYS A 4 -3.66 7.35 20.34
C LYS A 4 -4.82 7.11 19.38
N GLN A 5 -5.97 7.74 19.59
CA GLN A 5 -7.13 7.61 18.71
C GLN A 5 -6.87 8.18 17.32
N GLU A 6 -6.24 9.34 17.23
CA GLU A 6 -5.83 9.95 15.95
C GLU A 6 -4.79 9.09 15.23
N LEU A 7 -3.84 8.49 15.95
CA LEU A 7 -2.86 7.56 15.37
C LEU A 7 -3.52 6.30 14.81
N ILE A 8 -4.44 5.70 15.58
CA ILE A 8 -5.22 4.53 15.13
C ILE A 8 -6.04 4.87 13.88
N ALA A 9 -6.67 6.04 13.83
CA ALA A 9 -7.43 6.48 12.67
C ALA A 9 -6.54 6.60 11.43
N ARG A 10 -5.37 7.24 11.56
CA ARG A 10 -4.40 7.38 10.48
C ARG A 10 -3.89 6.03 9.98
N LEU A 11 -3.49 5.13 10.88
CA LEU A 11 -3.01 3.80 10.50
C LEU A 11 -4.07 3.01 9.72
N LYS A 12 -5.36 3.13 10.09
CA LYS A 12 -6.44 2.49 9.34
C LYS A 12 -6.62 3.09 7.95
N ASP A 13 -6.47 4.39 7.82
CA ASP A 13 -6.55 5.05 6.52
C ASP A 13 -5.35 4.70 5.64
N ASP A 14 -4.14 4.65 6.21
CA ASP A 14 -2.92 4.23 5.51
C ASP A 14 -3.04 2.78 5.00
N ILE A 15 -3.56 1.85 5.81
CA ILE A 15 -3.83 0.46 5.38
C ILE A 15 -4.76 0.43 4.17
N ARG A 16 -5.88 1.17 4.19
CA ARG A 16 -6.83 1.23 3.06
C ARG A 16 -6.20 1.79 1.80
N VAL A 17 -5.31 2.77 1.94
CA VAL A 17 -4.57 3.36 0.81
C VAL A 17 -3.67 2.30 0.17
N GLU A 18 -2.95 1.52 0.98
CA GLU A 18 -2.08 0.45 0.48
C GLU A 18 -2.90 -0.67 -0.21
N GLU A 19 -4.02 -1.11 0.38
CA GLU A 19 -4.93 -2.09 -0.23
C GLU A 19 -5.44 -1.62 -1.62
N ALA A 20 -5.84 -0.34 -1.73
CA ALA A 20 -6.28 0.25 -2.98
C ALA A 20 -5.14 0.33 -4.01
N ALA A 21 -3.93 0.68 -3.57
CA ALA A 21 -2.74 0.74 -4.40
C ALA A 21 -2.38 -0.64 -4.98
N ILE A 22 -2.39 -1.70 -4.17
CA ILE A 22 -2.18 -3.09 -4.61
C ILE A 22 -3.20 -3.47 -5.70
N GLY A 23 -4.48 -3.16 -5.47
CA GLY A 23 -5.54 -3.40 -6.44
C GLY A 23 -5.29 -2.70 -7.78
N LEU A 24 -4.79 -1.46 -7.75
CA LEU A 24 -4.48 -0.67 -8.94
C LEU A 24 -3.25 -1.19 -9.71
N TYR A 25 -2.18 -1.54 -8.99
CA TYR A 25 -0.91 -1.95 -9.59
C TYR A 25 -0.97 -3.35 -10.21
N THR A 26 -1.77 -4.25 -9.65
CA THR A 26 -1.76 -5.67 -10.05
C THR A 26 -2.55 -5.96 -11.32
N ARG A 27 -3.67 -5.27 -11.57
CA ARG A 27 -4.57 -5.59 -12.70
C ARG A 27 -4.93 -4.41 -13.59
N PRO A 28 -5.57 -3.32 -13.12
CA PRO A 28 -6.01 -2.22 -13.99
C PRO A 28 -4.88 -1.60 -14.81
N LEU A 29 -3.73 -1.33 -14.18
CA LEU A 29 -2.61 -0.70 -14.88
C LEU A 29 -1.91 -1.69 -15.82
N LYS A 30 -1.78 -2.97 -15.44
CA LYS A 30 -1.20 -3.98 -16.33
C LYS A 30 -2.06 -4.20 -17.58
N ASP A 31 -3.38 -4.25 -17.43
CA ASP A 31 -4.31 -4.35 -18.55
C ASP A 31 -4.20 -3.11 -19.45
N THR A 32 -4.06 -1.93 -18.84
CA THR A 32 -3.84 -0.67 -19.58
C THR A 32 -2.52 -0.69 -20.37
N LEU A 33 -1.44 -1.25 -19.80
CA LEU A 33 -0.16 -1.38 -20.51
C LEU A 33 -0.29 -2.21 -21.79
N GLN A 34 -1.14 -3.25 -21.80
CA GLN A 34 -1.33 -4.09 -22.98
C GLN A 34 -1.94 -3.32 -24.17
N VAL A 35 -2.82 -2.36 -23.90
CA VAL A 35 -3.53 -1.58 -24.94
C VAL A 35 -2.93 -0.19 -25.20
N SER A 36 -1.83 0.16 -24.53
CA SER A 36 -1.23 1.50 -24.54
C SER A 36 -0.41 1.85 -25.79
N GLY A 37 -0.21 0.92 -26.72
CA GLY A 37 0.64 1.14 -27.92
C GLY A 37 2.14 1.24 -27.63
N LEU A 38 2.59 0.95 -26.41
CA LEU A 38 4.00 0.91 -26.03
C LEU A 38 4.78 -0.21 -26.76
N SER A 39 6.10 -0.14 -26.77
CA SER A 39 6.94 -1.27 -27.20
C SER A 39 6.92 -2.41 -26.16
N ASP A 40 7.32 -3.61 -26.58
CA ASP A 40 7.42 -4.77 -25.66
C ASP A 40 8.40 -4.52 -24.51
N ASP A 41 9.54 -3.88 -24.78
CA ASP A 41 10.52 -3.52 -23.76
C ASP A 41 9.93 -2.54 -22.72
N GLN A 42 9.17 -1.54 -23.20
CA GLN A 42 8.49 -0.58 -22.33
C GLN A 42 7.41 -1.27 -21.48
N ARG A 43 6.59 -2.14 -22.09
CA ARG A 43 5.58 -2.94 -21.38
C ARG A 43 6.21 -3.79 -20.29
N THR A 44 7.27 -4.52 -20.61
CA THR A 44 7.95 -5.43 -19.68
C THR A 44 8.56 -4.67 -18.51
N ARG A 45 9.21 -3.54 -18.78
CA ARG A 45 9.79 -2.68 -17.76
C ARG A 45 8.72 -2.10 -16.82
N LEU A 46 7.62 -1.59 -17.38
CA LEU A 46 6.54 -1.02 -16.59
C LEU A 46 5.77 -2.07 -15.79
N ALA A 47 5.51 -3.24 -16.37
CA ALA A 47 4.90 -4.36 -15.65
C ALA A 47 5.76 -4.77 -14.43
N SER A 48 7.08 -4.86 -14.62
CA SER A 48 8.02 -5.16 -13.55
C SER A 48 8.04 -4.08 -12.45
N LEU A 49 7.87 -2.81 -12.81
CA LEU A 49 7.75 -1.71 -11.85
C LEU A 49 6.45 -1.80 -11.06
N LEU A 50 5.34 -2.09 -11.71
CA LEU A 50 4.04 -2.29 -11.04
C LEU A 50 4.08 -3.47 -10.07
N ASP A 51 4.77 -4.56 -10.44
CA ASP A 51 4.98 -5.70 -9.53
C ASP A 51 5.75 -5.33 -8.27
N ARG A 52 6.81 -4.53 -8.40
CA ARG A 52 7.57 -4.03 -7.25
C ARG A 52 6.73 -3.11 -6.37
N LEU A 53 6.01 -2.16 -6.96
CA LEU A 53 5.14 -1.25 -6.23
C LEU A 53 4.04 -2.00 -5.46
N ALA A 54 3.45 -3.04 -6.06
CA ALA A 54 2.48 -3.89 -5.37
C ALA A 54 3.10 -4.61 -4.17
N GLU A 55 4.33 -5.09 -4.28
CA GLU A 55 5.01 -5.78 -3.18
C GLU A 55 5.44 -4.82 -2.05
N ASP A 56 5.90 -3.63 -2.40
CA ASP A 56 6.20 -2.57 -1.43
C ASP A 56 4.92 -2.18 -0.66
N SER A 57 3.80 -2.03 -1.37
CA SER A 57 2.51 -1.67 -0.76
C SER A 57 2.03 -2.75 0.22
N LYS A 58 2.14 -4.03 -0.12
CA LYS A 58 1.85 -5.14 0.82
C LYS A 58 2.75 -5.10 2.05
N THR A 59 4.02 -4.76 1.86
CA THR A 59 4.97 -4.64 2.97
C THR A 59 4.56 -3.51 3.91
N HIS A 60 4.16 -2.36 3.37
CA HIS A 60 3.65 -1.24 4.15
C HIS A 60 2.37 -1.60 4.90
N GLU A 61 1.39 -2.20 4.20
CA GLU A 61 0.12 -2.67 4.78
C GLU A 61 0.37 -3.58 6.00
N ARG A 62 1.28 -4.55 5.86
CA ARG A 62 1.68 -5.44 6.96
C ARG A 62 2.29 -4.67 8.13
N VAL A 63 3.20 -3.74 7.87
CA VAL A 63 3.83 -2.92 8.91
C VAL A 63 2.79 -2.06 9.64
N PHE A 64 1.89 -1.42 8.91
CA PHE A 64 0.82 -0.60 9.51
C PHE A 64 -0.16 -1.43 10.32
N THR A 65 -0.48 -2.64 9.86
CA THR A 65 -1.32 -3.59 10.60
C THR A 65 -0.65 -4.02 11.91
N GLU A 66 0.62 -4.41 11.88
CA GLU A 66 1.40 -4.75 13.08
C GLU A 66 1.48 -3.58 14.08
N LEU A 67 1.65 -2.35 13.58
CA LEU A 67 1.65 -1.14 14.42
C LEU A 67 0.27 -0.88 15.02
N LEU A 68 -0.80 -1.02 14.24
CA LEU A 68 -2.17 -0.83 14.68
C LEU A 68 -2.53 -1.81 15.82
N GLU A 69 -2.15 -3.08 15.69
CA GLU A 69 -2.34 -4.09 16.72
C GLU A 69 -1.62 -3.72 18.03
N ARG A 70 -0.35 -3.32 17.94
CA ARG A 70 0.46 -2.92 19.10
C ARG A 70 -0.07 -1.68 19.79
N VAL A 71 -0.41 -0.64 19.02
CA VAL A 71 -0.94 0.62 19.56
C VAL A 71 -2.30 0.38 20.19
N SER A 72 -3.18 -0.40 19.55
CA SER A 72 -4.51 -0.70 20.09
C SER A 72 -4.43 -1.45 21.43
N GLY A 73 -3.53 -2.42 21.55
CA GLY A 73 -3.31 -3.22 22.76
C GLY A 73 -2.45 -2.56 23.85
N SER A 74 -1.88 -1.37 23.63
CA SER A 74 -1.06 -0.66 24.61
C SER A 74 -1.91 0.22 25.55
N ASP A 75 -1.75 0.08 26.86
CA ASP A 75 -2.35 0.98 27.87
C ASP A 75 -1.61 2.31 28.02
N ARG A 76 -0.47 2.50 27.33
CA ARG A 76 0.33 3.73 27.38
C ARG A 76 -0.06 4.68 26.24
N ASP A 77 -0.53 5.87 26.61
CA ASP A 77 -0.50 7.07 25.77
C ASP A 77 0.91 7.67 25.82
N VAL A 78 1.76 7.30 24.86
CA VAL A 78 3.13 7.83 24.74
C VAL A 78 3.32 8.71 23.50
N TYR A 79 2.24 9.26 22.93
CA TYR A 79 2.23 9.95 21.62
C TYR A 79 1.44 11.26 21.61
#